data_AF-A0A328INW7-F1
#
_entry.id   AF-A0A328INW7-F1
#
_cell.length_a   1.000
_cell.length_b   1.000
_cell.length_c   1.000
_cell.angle_alpha   90.00
_cell.angle_beta   90.00
_cell.angle_gamma   90.00
#
_symmetry.space_group_name_H-M   'P 1'
#
loop_
_entity.id
_entity.type
_entity.pdbx_description
1 polymer ?
#
loop_
_entity_poly.entity_id
_entity_poly.type
_entity_poly.pdbx_seq_one_letter_code
_entity_poly.pdbx_strand_id
1 'polypeptide(L)'
;MTETRTMMIKTSIILAVLAMVESAVLALTPLGESELGVFYGTLFAMIGLLLLNYDAHTLIREKKRVPAGFIARYVLYGICFATAATISLEFFLGSFLGVMNLKIAAIAFGGWLCET
;
A
#
# COMPACT_ATOMS: atom_id res chain seq x y z
N MET A 1 -12.37 18.32 3.22
CA MET A 1 -12.47 17.25 2.19
C MET A 1 -11.39 17.39 1.12
N THR A 2 -11.06 18.61 0.68
CA THR A 2 -9.92 18.89 -0.22
C THR A 2 -8.60 18.37 0.36
N GLU A 3 -8.34 18.57 1.65
CA GLU A 3 -7.12 18.09 2.32
C GLU A 3 -6.98 16.56 2.32
N THR A 4 -8.04 15.83 2.64
CA THR A 4 -8.04 14.36 2.64
C THR A 4 -7.79 13.80 1.23
N ARG A 5 -8.37 14.45 0.21
CA ARG A 5 -8.13 14.11 -1.20
C ARG A 5 -6.67 14.40 -1.59
N THR A 6 -6.12 15.53 -1.18
CA THR A 6 -4.71 15.88 -1.45
C THR A 6 -3.76 14.89 -0.79
N MET A 7 -3.99 14.54 0.49
CA MET A 7 -3.23 13.50 1.21
C MET A 7 -3.26 12.16 0.48
N MET A 8 -4.44 11.74 0.01
CA MET A 8 -4.61 10.51 -0.74
C MET A 8 -3.80 10.51 -2.03
N ILE A 9 -3.86 11.60 -2.80
CA ILE A 9 -3.10 11.73 -4.04
C ILE A 9 -1.59 11.72 -3.76
N LYS A 10 -1.13 12.52 -2.77
CA LYS A 10 0.29 12.55 -2.36
C LYS A 10 0.77 11.15 -1.96
N THR A 11 0.00 10.44 -1.14
CA THR A 11 0.33 9.08 -0.68
C THR A 11 0.39 8.11 -1.86
N SER A 12 -0.59 8.14 -2.77
CA SER A 12 -0.59 7.29 -3.97
C SER A 12 0.60 7.57 -4.90
N ILE A 13 1.01 8.83 -5.04
CA ILE A 13 2.21 9.20 -5.81
C ILE A 13 3.46 8.63 -5.13
N ILE A 14 3.60 8.81 -3.81
CA ILE A 14 4.74 8.25 -3.07
C ILE A 14 4.78 6.73 -3.23
N LEU A 15 3.65 6.04 -3.10
CA LEU A 15 3.56 4.59 -3.30
C LEU A 15 4.01 4.18 -4.71
N ALA A 16 3.57 4.89 -5.74
CA ALA A 16 3.97 4.61 -7.11
C ALA A 16 5.47 4.83 -7.32
N VAL A 17 6.03 5.91 -6.76
CA VAL A 17 7.47 6.21 -6.85
C VAL A 17 8.28 5.16 -6.11
N LEU A 18 7.90 4.78 -4.89
CA LEU A 18 8.56 3.72 -4.13
C LEU A 18 8.55 2.41 -4.91
N ALA A 19 7.40 2.00 -5.43
CA ALA A 19 7.30 0.78 -6.22
C ALA A 19 8.17 0.81 -7.49
N MET A 20 8.21 1.95 -8.20
CA MET A 20 9.09 2.09 -9.37
C MET A 20 10.58 1.98 -8.99
N VAL A 21 10.99 2.66 -7.92
CA VAL A 21 12.39 2.65 -7.46
C VAL A 21 12.79 1.25 -6.98
N GLU A 22 11.97 0.63 -6.13
CA GLU A 22 12.20 -0.73 -5.62
C GLU A 22 12.25 -1.76 -6.74
N SER A 23 11.30 -1.69 -7.68
CA SER A 23 11.28 -2.62 -8.82
C SER A 23 12.49 -2.43 -9.73
N ALA A 24 12.93 -1.19 -9.96
CA ALA A 24 14.14 -0.92 -10.73
C ALA A 24 15.41 -1.44 -10.04
N VAL A 25 15.50 -1.31 -8.71
CA VAL A 25 16.61 -1.85 -7.93
C VAL A 25 16.61 -3.38 -7.97
N LEU A 26 15.45 -4.01 -7.74
CA LEU A 26 15.32 -5.46 -7.72
C LEU A 26 15.55 -6.10 -9.10
N ALA A 27 15.18 -5.42 -10.20
CA ALA A 27 15.47 -5.88 -11.56
C ALA A 27 16.97 -5.99 -11.88
N LEU A 28 17.83 -5.31 -11.11
CA LEU A 28 19.30 -5.42 -11.21
C LEU A 28 19.88 -6.52 -10.32
N THR A 29 19.05 -7.20 -9.53
CA THR A 29 19.46 -8.26 -8.62
C THR A 29 19.11 -9.65 -9.17
N PRO A 30 19.78 -10.72 -8.71
CA PRO A 30 19.45 -12.09 -9.12
C PRO A 30 18.10 -12.60 -8.56
N LEU A 31 17.34 -11.78 -7.83
CA LEU A 31 16.02 -12.12 -7.30
C LEU A 31 14.95 -11.94 -8.40
N GLY A 32 14.92 -12.86 -9.36
CA GLY A 32 13.93 -12.83 -10.44
C GLY A 32 12.49 -12.82 -9.91
N GLU A 33 11.59 -12.11 -10.59
CA GLU A 33 10.16 -11.93 -10.26
C GLU A 33 9.85 -11.06 -9.04
N SER A 34 10.84 -10.71 -8.22
CA SER A 34 10.63 -9.85 -7.06
C SER A 34 10.17 -8.44 -7.45
N GLU A 35 10.61 -7.93 -8.61
CA GLU A 35 10.17 -6.68 -9.20
C GLU A 35 8.67 -6.69 -9.55
N LEU A 36 8.16 -7.79 -10.09
CA LEU A 36 6.74 -7.96 -10.37
C LEU A 36 5.94 -8.12 -9.08
N GLY A 37 6.53 -8.80 -8.10
CA GLY A 37 6.00 -8.90 -6.75
C GLY A 37 5.78 -7.52 -6.12
N VAL A 38 6.74 -6.61 -6.21
CA VAL A 38 6.62 -5.24 -5.67
C VAL A 38 5.42 -4.50 -6.26
N PHE A 39 5.23 -4.56 -7.57
CA PHE A 39 4.05 -3.95 -8.20
C PHE A 39 2.75 -4.60 -7.73
N TYR A 40 2.72 -5.93 -7.61
CA TYR A 40 1.56 -6.66 -7.11
C TYR A 40 1.21 -6.26 -5.68
N GLY A 41 2.17 -6.27 -4.76
CA GLY A 41 1.99 -5.82 -3.39
C GLY A 41 1.56 -4.36 -3.28
N THR A 42 2.15 -3.48 -4.10
CA THR A 42 1.81 -2.06 -4.14
C THR A 42 0.37 -1.83 -4.59
N LEU A 43 -0.13 -2.61 -5.56
CA LEU A 43 -1.54 -2.55 -5.97
C LEU A 43 -2.47 -2.83 -4.79
N PHE A 44 -2.16 -3.87 -4.00
CA PHE A 44 -2.90 -4.20 -2.79
C PHE A 44 -2.78 -3.12 -1.71
N ALA A 45 -1.61 -2.51 -1.56
CA ALA A 45 -1.43 -1.33 -0.70
C ALA A 45 -2.32 -0.16 -1.14
N MET A 46 -2.42 0.13 -2.43
CA MET A 46 -3.29 1.19 -2.96
C MET A 46 -4.77 0.90 -2.69
N ILE A 47 -5.23 -0.34 -2.86
CA ILE A 47 -6.59 -0.74 -2.49
C ILE A 47 -6.80 -0.57 -0.98
N GLY A 48 -5.82 -0.97 -0.17
CA GLY A 48 -5.84 -0.77 1.28
C GLY A 48 -5.92 0.70 1.68
N LEU A 49 -5.22 1.59 0.97
CA LEU A 49 -5.27 3.03 1.15
C LEU A 49 -6.67 3.60 0.84
N LEU A 50 -7.32 3.12 -0.24
CA LEU A 50 -8.70 3.51 -0.55
C LEU A 50 -9.69 3.10 0.55
N LEU A 51 -9.55 1.88 1.09
CA LEU A 51 -10.35 1.41 2.22
C LEU A 51 -10.08 2.24 3.49
N LEU A 52 -8.83 2.62 3.75
CA LEU A 52 -8.47 3.47 4.88
C LEU A 52 -9.12 4.86 4.76
N ASN A 53 -9.12 5.44 3.56
CA ASN A 53 -9.78 6.70 3.30
C ASN A 53 -11.31 6.63 3.50
N TYR A 54 -11.93 5.53 3.08
CA TYR A 54 -13.35 5.30 3.31
C TYR A 54 -13.68 5.21 4.81
N ASP A 55 -12.88 4.46 5.57
CA ASP A 55 -13.02 4.36 7.03
C ASP A 55 -12.82 5.72 7.71
N ALA A 56 -11.80 6.47 7.31
CA ALA A 56 -11.50 7.80 7.84
C ALA A 56 -12.65 8.78 7.56
N HIS A 57 -13.18 8.77 6.33
CA HIS A 57 -14.31 9.61 5.95
C HIS A 57 -15.56 9.26 6.78
N THR A 58 -15.87 7.97 6.93
CA THR A 58 -17.01 7.51 7.75
C THR A 58 -16.84 7.91 9.22
N LEU A 59 -15.62 7.78 9.76
CA LEU A 59 -15.32 8.21 11.11
C LEU A 59 -15.51 9.72 11.31
N ILE A 60 -15.04 10.55 10.38
CA ILE A 60 -15.16 12.01 10.48
C ILE A 60 -16.60 12.47 10.30
N ARG A 61 -17.31 11.94 9.28
CA ARG A 61 -18.65 12.40 8.90
C ARG A 61 -19.75 11.83 9.79
N GLU A 62 -19.67 10.54 10.11
CA GLU A 62 -20.71 9.85 10.88
C GLU A 62 -20.35 9.66 12.36
N LYS A 63 -19.11 9.98 12.77
CA LYS A 63 -18.59 9.73 14.12
C LYS A 63 -18.66 8.24 14.51
N LYS A 64 -18.66 7.34 13.53
CA LYS A 64 -18.73 5.90 13.71
C LYS A 64 -17.41 5.24 13.40
N ARG A 65 -16.99 4.29 14.25
CA ARG A 65 -15.86 3.42 13.95
C ARG A 65 -16.35 2.27 13.07
N VAL A 66 -15.59 1.96 12.01
CA VAL A 66 -15.88 0.85 11.10
C VAL A 66 -14.83 -0.24 11.29
N PRO A 67 -14.97 -1.13 12.28
CA PRO A 67 -14.01 -2.21 12.51
C PRO A 67 -13.94 -3.19 11.34
N ALA A 68 -15.04 -3.32 10.57
CA ALA A 68 -15.09 -4.17 9.38
C ALA A 68 -14.10 -3.73 8.29
N GLY A 69 -13.83 -2.43 8.14
CA GLY A 69 -12.86 -1.93 7.15
C GLY A 69 -11.42 -2.29 7.52
N PHE A 70 -11.10 -2.36 8.81
CA PHE A 70 -9.83 -2.92 9.28
C PHE A 70 -9.71 -4.40 8.90
N ILE A 71 -10.72 -5.22 9.21
CA ILE A 71 -10.70 -6.66 8.87
C ILE A 71 -10.57 -6.85 7.36
N ALA A 72 -11.32 -6.10 6.56
CA ALA A 72 -11.28 -6.17 5.10
C ALA A 72 -9.87 -5.91 4.54
N ARG A 73 -9.13 -4.93 5.07
CA ARG A 73 -7.74 -4.69 4.67
C ARG A 73 -6.82 -5.87 4.95
N TYR A 74 -6.93 -6.49 6.13
CA TYR A 74 -6.09 -7.64 6.48
C TYR A 74 -6.45 -8.89 5.69
N VAL A 75 -7.73 -9.12 5.40
CA VAL A 75 -8.16 -10.18 4.48
C VAL A 75 -7.58 -9.94 3.09
N LEU A 76 -7.62 -8.69 2.61
CA LEU A 76 -7.05 -8.31 1.32
C LEU A 76 -5.53 -8.57 1.27
N TYR A 77 -4.78 -8.17 2.30
CA TYR A 77 -3.34 -8.47 2.38
C TYR A 77 -3.05 -9.97 2.53
N GLY A 78 -3.89 -10.69 3.28
CA GLY A 78 -3.83 -12.14 3.36
C GLY A 78 -4.02 -12.81 2.01
N ILE A 79 -4.98 -12.34 1.20
CA ILE A 79 -5.18 -12.80 -0.18
C ILE A 79 -3.95 -12.51 -1.03
N CYS A 80 -3.41 -11.29 -0.96
CA CYS A 80 -2.17 -10.91 -1.66
C CYS A 80 -1.04 -11.88 -1.39
N PHE A 81 -0.79 -12.18 -0.11
CA PHE A 81 0.29 -13.06 0.29
C PHE A 81 0.01 -14.54 -0.03
N ALA A 82 -1.25 -14.98 0.11
CA ALA A 82 -1.64 -16.33 -0.24
C ALA A 82 -1.47 -16.60 -1.75
N THR A 83 -1.87 -15.67 -2.61
CA THR A 83 -1.68 -15.81 -4.07
C THR A 83 -0.22 -15.64 -4.46
N ALA A 84 0.51 -14.68 -3.87
CA ALA A 84 1.92 -14.48 -4.14
C ALA A 84 2.77 -15.72 -3.77
N ALA A 85 2.43 -16.39 -2.66
CA ALA A 85 3.11 -17.61 -2.23
C ALA A 85 2.94 -18.80 -3.20
N THR A 86 1.97 -18.76 -4.11
CA THR A 86 1.80 -19.80 -5.15
C THR A 86 2.69 -19.59 -6.37
N ILE A 87 3.35 -18.44 -6.50
CA ILE A 87 4.20 -18.09 -7.65
C ILE A 87 5.64 -18.45 -7.34
N SER A 88 6.28 -17.74 -6.39
CA SER A 88 7.66 -17.97 -5.97
C SER A 88 7.94 -17.27 -4.63
N LEU A 89 9.05 -17.62 -3.98
CA LEU A 89 9.48 -16.96 -2.74
C LEU A 89 9.87 -15.51 -3.00
N GLU A 90 10.53 -15.27 -4.13
CA GLU A 90 10.99 -13.96 -4.58
C GLU A 90 9.81 -13.03 -4.87
N PHE A 91 8.80 -13.53 -5.59
CA PHE A 91 7.56 -12.78 -5.83
C PHE A 91 6.80 -12.49 -4.53
N PHE A 92 6.77 -13.44 -3.58
CA PHE A 92 6.19 -13.23 -2.25
C PHE A 92 6.92 -12.12 -1.48
N LEU A 93 8.25 -12.14 -1.45
CA LEU A 93 9.05 -11.12 -0.77
C LEU A 93 8.90 -9.74 -1.42
N GLY A 94 8.86 -9.69 -2.75
CA GLY A 94 8.53 -8.48 -3.50
C GLY A 94 7.15 -7.95 -3.13
N SER A 95 6.13 -8.82 -3.09
CA SER A 95 4.76 -8.46 -2.71
C SER A 95 4.68 -7.95 -1.27
N PHE A 96 5.43 -8.56 -0.36
CA PHE A 96 5.56 -8.07 1.01
C PHE A 96 6.13 -6.66 1.06
N LEU A 97 7.23 -6.40 0.35
CA LEU A 97 7.84 -5.07 0.26
C LEU A 97 6.85 -4.04 -0.30
N GLY A 98 6.16 -4.38 -1.40
CA GLY A 98 5.14 -3.52 -2.01
C GLY A 98 3.98 -3.18 -1.06
N VAL A 99 3.52 -4.13 -0.24
CA VAL A 99 2.50 -3.85 0.79
C VAL A 99 3.06 -2.93 1.89
N MET A 100 4.33 -3.10 2.27
CA MET A 100 4.99 -2.29 3.28
C MET A 100 5.18 -0.83 2.86
N ASN A 101 5.22 -0.51 1.56
CA ASN A 101 5.32 0.86 1.07
C ASN A 101 4.26 1.79 1.66
N LEU A 102 3.07 1.30 1.97
CA LEU A 102 2.04 2.12 2.61
C LEU A 102 2.42 2.54 4.03
N LYS A 103 3.04 1.65 4.79
CA LYS A 103 3.55 1.96 6.14
C LYS A 103 4.76 2.89 6.04
N ILE A 104 5.67 2.64 5.10
CA ILE A 104 6.84 3.49 4.85
C ILE A 104 6.38 4.91 4.48
N ALA A 105 5.41 5.03 3.58
CA ALA A 105 4.85 6.32 3.17
C ALA A 105 4.29 7.10 4.37
N ALA A 106 3.52 6.42 5.23
CA ALA A 106 2.93 7.05 6.41
C ALA A 106 3.98 7.48 7.45
N ILE A 107 5.03 6.69 7.66
CA ILE A 107 6.06 6.96 8.68
C ILE A 107 7.05 8.02 8.17
N ALA A 108 7.59 7.85 6.97
CA ALA A 108 8.66 8.70 6.45
C ALA A 108 8.14 10.05 5.93
N PHE A 109 6.91 10.09 5.42
CA PHE A 109 6.34 11.30 4.81
C PHE A 109 5.12 11.83 5.57
N GLY A 110 4.78 11.28 6.74
CA GLY A 110 3.59 11.67 7.50
C GLY A 110 3.49 13.17 7.78
N GLY A 111 4.62 13.85 8.05
CA GLY A 111 4.65 15.31 8.20
C GLY A 111 4.28 16.05 6.91
N TRP A 112 4.96 15.72 5.80
CA TRP A 112 4.74 16.33 4.48
C TRP A 112 3.36 16.01 3.88
N LEU A 113 2.79 14.86 4.24
CA LEU A 113 1.43 14.49 3.88
C LEU A 113 0.40 15.42 4.55
N CYS A 114 0.69 15.92 5.75
CA CYS A 114 -0.17 16.83 6.50
C CYS A 114 -0.05 18.31 6.12
N GLU A 115 0.96 18.68 5.32
CA GLU A 115 1.14 20.04 4.84
C GLU A 115 0.19 20.34 3.67
N THR A 116 -0.54 21.44 3.75
CA THR A 116 -1.53 21.92 2.78
C THR A 116 -0.94 22.86 1.75
#